data_AF-A0A374BR18-F1
#
_entry.id   AF-A0A374BR18-F1
#
_cell.length_a   1.000
_cell.length_b   1.000
_cell.length_c   1.000
_cell.angle_alpha   90.00
_cell.angle_beta   90.00
_cell.angle_gamma   90.00
#
_symmetry.space_group_name_H-M   'P 1'
#
loop_
_entity.id
_entity.type
_entity.pdbx_description
1 polymer ?
#
loop_
_entity_poly.entity_id
_entity_poly.type
_entity_poly.pdbx_seq_one_letter_code
_entity_poly.pdbx_strand_id
1 'polypeptide(L)'
;MGLFSRKSSEPKTSTQPKKQQINADDIWNTPVKRAGGDTAFVKESNSDKVHAEKITDTIEPETIRSKMEQLEKELAEKKNDPVKTYADYDVNPVGQAEITDAQSEYEKLYEEEHARFVASHKEDISVASVEGIDSKLEEIYRIHDEKVAQEKRDTGNIEAISAETTAAKVAELPYAKKPEDYAEYKDIKGISVDEALVEGLGSVDHSEDDDAIGSVSEEFLAQKVKEFNEKYGR
;
A
#
# COMPACT_ATOMS: atom_id res chain seq x y z
N MET A 1 41.31 40.75 -40.00
CA MET A 1 40.81 41.18 -38.68
C MET A 1 39.53 41.96 -38.90
N GLY A 2 38.42 41.54 -38.28
CA GLY A 2 37.16 42.32 -38.24
C GLY A 2 35.93 41.57 -38.77
N LEU A 3 35.47 40.53 -38.08
CA LEU A 3 34.22 39.82 -38.38
C LEU A 3 33.62 39.23 -37.10
N PHE A 4 33.24 40.07 -36.14
CA PHE A 4 32.35 39.65 -35.05
C PHE A 4 31.43 40.80 -34.61
N SER A 5 30.23 40.83 -35.17
CA SER A 5 29.05 41.45 -34.57
C SER A 5 28.19 40.33 -33.98
N ARG A 6 28.39 40.02 -32.69
CA ARG A 6 27.45 39.18 -31.93
C ARG A 6 26.40 40.09 -31.30
N LYS A 7 25.18 40.02 -31.82
CA LYS A 7 23.97 40.48 -31.13
C LYS A 7 23.78 39.66 -29.86
N SER A 8 23.52 40.36 -28.76
CA SER A 8 23.04 39.82 -27.49
C SER A 8 21.88 38.84 -27.72
N SER A 9 22.00 37.63 -27.19
CA SER A 9 20.90 36.68 -27.05
C SER A 9 20.54 36.58 -25.58
N GLU A 10 19.38 37.12 -25.22
CA GLU A 10 18.73 36.85 -23.94
C GLU A 10 18.46 35.35 -23.78
N PRO A 11 18.60 34.77 -22.57
CA PRO A 11 18.35 33.36 -22.34
C PRO A 11 16.86 33.07 -22.47
N LYS A 12 16.49 32.24 -23.45
CA LYS A 12 15.15 31.68 -23.57
C LYS A 12 14.85 30.83 -22.34
N THR A 13 13.80 31.21 -21.61
CA THR A 13 13.21 30.45 -20.51
C THR A 13 12.89 29.02 -20.98
N SER A 14 13.37 28.04 -20.22
CA SER A 14 13.09 26.61 -20.40
C SER A 14 11.58 26.36 -20.25
N THR A 15 10.92 26.09 -21.38
CA THR A 15 9.52 25.63 -21.40
C THR A 15 9.49 24.18 -20.93
N GLN A 16 8.98 23.94 -19.72
CA GLN A 16 8.70 22.59 -19.24
C GLN A 16 7.79 21.84 -20.23
N PRO A 17 7.98 20.52 -20.45
CA PRO A 17 7.08 19.75 -21.29
C PRO A 17 5.68 19.77 -20.67
N LYS A 18 4.67 20.16 -21.45
CA LYS A 18 3.26 20.05 -21.05
C LYS A 18 3.00 18.59 -20.68
N LYS A 19 2.62 18.33 -19.42
CA LYS A 19 2.09 17.03 -19.01
C LYS A 19 0.94 16.70 -19.97
N GLN A 20 1.09 15.66 -20.77
CA GLN A 20 -0.03 15.08 -21.49
C GLN A 20 -1.04 14.66 -20.42
N GLN A 21 -2.23 15.26 -20.48
CA GLN A 21 -3.33 14.88 -19.62
C GLN A 21 -3.82 13.52 -20.13
N ILE A 22 -3.29 12.44 -19.55
CA ILE A 22 -3.73 11.09 -19.85
C ILE A 22 -5.17 11.00 -19.34
N ASN A 23 -6.11 10.80 -20.25
CA ASN A 23 -7.52 10.65 -19.90
C ASN A 23 -7.69 9.29 -19.21
N ALA A 24 -8.37 9.24 -18.07
CA ALA A 24 -8.51 8.01 -17.30
C ALA A 24 -9.22 6.88 -18.10
N ASP A 25 -10.05 7.27 -19.06
CA ASP A 25 -10.77 6.35 -19.94
C ASP A 25 -9.86 5.71 -21.01
N ASP A 26 -8.67 6.28 -21.28
CA ASP A 26 -7.64 5.77 -22.21
C ASP A 26 -6.67 4.78 -21.52
N ILE A 27 -6.74 4.65 -20.18
CA ILE A 27 -5.85 3.77 -19.39
C ILE A 27 -6.29 2.31 -19.49
N TRP A 28 -7.58 2.09 -19.73
CA TRP A 28 -8.16 0.79 -19.97
C TRP A 28 -8.50 0.70 -21.46
N ASN A 29 -8.35 -0.49 -22.05
CA ASN A 29 -8.64 -0.81 -23.46
C ASN A 29 -10.15 -0.71 -23.79
N THR A 30 -10.82 0.34 -23.30
CA THR A 30 -12.22 0.61 -23.56
C THR A 30 -12.34 1.11 -25.00
N PRO A 31 -13.27 0.57 -25.80
CA PRO A 31 -13.41 0.97 -27.19
C PRO A 31 -13.77 2.46 -27.27
N VAL A 32 -12.87 3.26 -27.84
CA VAL A 32 -13.08 4.70 -28.06
C VAL A 32 -14.24 4.87 -29.03
N LYS A 33 -15.41 5.31 -28.52
CA LYS A 33 -16.51 5.76 -29.37
C LYS A 33 -16.10 7.09 -30.01
N ARG A 34 -15.49 7.04 -31.20
CA ARG A 34 -15.35 8.22 -32.05
C ARG A 34 -16.73 8.61 -32.54
N ALA A 35 -17.13 9.86 -32.30
CA ALA A 35 -18.41 10.39 -32.76
C ALA A 35 -18.54 10.18 -34.28
N GLY A 36 -19.47 9.30 -34.69
CA GLY A 36 -19.86 9.13 -36.08
C GLY A 36 -19.45 7.83 -36.79
N GLY A 37 -19.44 6.66 -36.12
CA GLY A 37 -19.43 5.40 -36.84
C GLY A 37 -19.65 4.17 -35.94
N ASP A 38 -20.62 3.34 -36.30
CA ASP A 38 -20.99 2.04 -35.69
C ASP A 38 -19.85 0.99 -35.73
N THR A 39 -18.57 1.38 -35.71
CA THR A 39 -17.45 0.44 -35.76
C THR A 39 -16.41 0.73 -34.68
N ALA A 40 -16.23 -0.23 -33.77
CA ALA A 40 -15.14 -0.22 -32.79
C ALA A 40 -13.94 -1.00 -33.34
N PHE A 41 -12.74 -0.49 -33.08
CA PHE A 41 -11.51 -1.18 -33.38
C PHE A 41 -11.08 -1.97 -32.14
N VAL A 42 -11.11 -3.30 -32.24
CA VAL A 42 -10.81 -4.20 -31.13
C VAL A 42 -9.40 -4.75 -31.31
N LYS A 43 -8.67 -4.80 -30.19
CA LYS A 43 -7.36 -5.45 -30.09
C LYS A 43 -7.34 -6.25 -28.78
N GLU A 44 -7.56 -7.55 -28.90
CA GLU A 44 -7.79 -8.45 -27.76
C GLU A 44 -6.51 -8.72 -26.97
N SER A 45 -5.34 -8.69 -27.63
CA SER A 45 -4.04 -8.84 -26.99
C SER A 45 -3.01 -7.87 -27.58
N ASN A 46 -1.93 -7.58 -26.84
CA ASN A 46 -0.85 -6.70 -27.32
C ASN A 46 -0.20 -7.19 -28.62
N SER A 47 -0.25 -8.50 -28.87
CA SER A 47 0.27 -9.18 -30.06
C SER A 47 -0.73 -9.31 -31.22
N ASP A 48 -2.02 -9.10 -30.98
CA ASP A 48 -3.03 -9.26 -32.03
C ASP A 48 -3.16 -8.07 -32.98
N LYS A 49 -3.63 -8.37 -34.19
CA LYS A 49 -3.92 -7.36 -35.21
C LYS A 49 -5.24 -6.68 -34.90
N VAL A 50 -5.28 -5.36 -35.08
CA VAL A 50 -6.50 -4.57 -34.87
C VAL A 50 -7.55 -4.95 -35.92
N HIS A 51 -8.73 -5.39 -35.51
CA HIS A 51 -9.88 -5.62 -36.40
C HIS A 51 -11.03 -4.67 -36.07
N ALA A 52 -11.83 -4.34 -37.09
CA ALA A 52 -12.97 -3.45 -36.95
C ALA A 52 -14.25 -4.28 -36.76
N GLU A 53 -14.88 -4.17 -35.59
CA GLU A 53 -16.19 -4.77 -35.32
C GLU A 53 -17.29 -3.73 -35.41
N LYS A 54 -18.40 -4.09 -36.06
CA LYS A 54 -19.58 -3.24 -36.15
C LYS A 54 -20.41 -3.37 -34.87
N ILE A 55 -20.54 -2.29 -34.10
CA ILE A 55 -21.39 -2.24 -32.90
C ILE A 55 -22.83 -2.14 -33.37
N THR A 56 -23.59 -3.23 -33.25
CA THR A 56 -25.04 -3.22 -33.40
C THR A 56 -25.68 -3.27 -32.01
N ASP A 57 -26.56 -2.33 -31.70
CA ASP A 57 -27.24 -2.24 -30.39
C ASP A 57 -28.21 -3.42 -30.10
N THR A 58 -28.32 -4.38 -31.01
CA THR A 58 -29.07 -5.63 -30.85
C THR A 58 -28.09 -6.80 -30.92
N ILE A 59 -27.81 -7.44 -29.78
CA ILE A 59 -27.05 -8.69 -29.73
C ILE A 59 -28.02 -9.83 -30.02
N GLU A 60 -27.93 -10.45 -31.19
CA GLU A 60 -28.74 -11.61 -31.53
C GLU A 60 -28.29 -12.82 -30.69
N PRO A 61 -29.18 -13.51 -29.96
CA PRO A 61 -28.80 -14.62 -29.06
C PRO A 61 -28.15 -15.79 -29.79
N GLU A 62 -28.44 -15.97 -31.08
CA GLU A 62 -27.82 -17.00 -31.92
C GLU A 62 -26.35 -16.71 -32.23
N THR A 63 -25.96 -15.42 -32.33
CA THR A 63 -24.54 -15.05 -32.51
C THR A 63 -23.71 -15.34 -31.26
N ILE A 64 -24.30 -15.21 -30.07
CA ILE A 64 -23.65 -15.61 -28.81
C ILE A 64 -23.44 -17.12 -28.79
N ARG A 65 -24.47 -17.92 -29.14
CA ARG A 65 -24.36 -19.38 -29.19
C ARG A 65 -23.29 -19.84 -30.17
N SER A 66 -23.25 -19.27 -31.38
CA SER A 66 -22.23 -19.62 -32.37
C SER A 66 -20.82 -19.27 -31.90
N LYS A 67 -20.62 -18.12 -31.24
CA LYS A 67 -19.33 -17.75 -30.65
C LYS A 67 -18.94 -18.68 -29.50
N MET A 68 -19.89 -19.09 -28.66
CA MET A 68 -19.64 -20.08 -27.59
C MET A 68 -19.22 -21.44 -28.17
N GLU A 69 -19.88 -21.91 -29.23
CA GLU A 69 -19.51 -23.16 -29.89
C GLU A 69 -18.11 -23.09 -30.54
N GLN A 70 -17.74 -21.94 -31.10
CA GLN A 70 -16.38 -21.70 -31.60
C GLN A 70 -15.34 -21.74 -30.47
N LEU A 71 -15.63 -21.08 -29.34
CA LEU A 71 -14.75 -21.10 -28.16
C LEU A 71 -14.60 -22.51 -27.60
N GLU A 72 -15.69 -23.30 -27.54
CA GLU A 72 -15.64 -24.70 -27.10
C GLU A 72 -14.77 -25.55 -28.03
N LYS A 73 -14.84 -25.32 -29.34
CA LYS A 73 -14.01 -26.01 -30.33
C LYS A 73 -12.52 -25.65 -30.22
N GLU A 74 -12.20 -24.37 -30.08
CA GLU A 74 -10.82 -23.91 -29.87
C GLU A 74 -10.24 -24.41 -28.54
N LEU A 75 -11.07 -24.48 -27.50
CA LEU A 75 -10.67 -24.98 -26.18
C LEU A 75 -10.45 -26.49 -26.21
N ALA A 76 -11.23 -27.23 -27.01
CA ALA A 76 -10.98 -28.65 -27.28
C ALA A 76 -9.70 -28.88 -28.10
N GLU A 77 -9.40 -28.03 -29.08
CA GLU A 77 -8.17 -28.09 -29.87
C GLU A 77 -6.93 -27.81 -28.99
N LYS A 78 -6.98 -26.78 -28.13
CA LYS A 78 -5.91 -26.48 -27.17
C LYS A 78 -5.72 -27.54 -26.09
N LYS A 79 -6.78 -28.30 -25.74
CA LYS A 79 -6.67 -29.45 -24.83
C LYS A 79 -5.99 -30.66 -25.48
N ASN A 80 -5.97 -30.74 -26.82
CA ASN A 80 -5.29 -31.79 -27.56
C ASN A 80 -3.79 -31.49 -27.77
N ASP A 81 -3.38 -30.23 -27.62
CA ASP A 81 -1.97 -29.88 -27.60
C ASP A 81 -1.31 -30.41 -26.32
N PRO A 82 -0.15 -31.08 -26.43
CA PRO A 82 0.58 -31.53 -25.25
C PRO A 82 0.97 -30.33 -24.39
N VAL A 83 0.75 -30.44 -23.08
CA VAL A 83 1.19 -29.45 -22.10
C VAL A 83 2.70 -29.34 -22.20
N LYS A 84 3.20 -28.22 -22.73
CA LYS A 84 4.64 -27.92 -22.77
C LYS A 84 5.13 -27.75 -21.35
N THR A 85 6.02 -28.64 -20.93
CA THR A 85 6.68 -28.59 -19.63
C THR A 85 8.02 -27.87 -19.74
N TYR A 86 8.62 -27.52 -18.60
CA TYR A 86 9.95 -26.91 -18.55
C TYR A 86 11.01 -27.75 -19.29
N ALA A 87 10.82 -29.07 -19.41
CA ALA A 87 11.69 -29.98 -20.15
C ALA A 87 11.60 -29.85 -21.68
N ASP A 88 10.55 -29.22 -22.22
CA ASP A 88 10.38 -28.97 -23.66
C ASP A 88 11.06 -27.68 -24.11
N TYR A 89 11.53 -26.88 -23.16
CA TYR A 89 12.40 -25.74 -23.42
C TYR A 89 13.85 -26.23 -23.39
N ASP A 90 14.64 -25.86 -24.40
CA ASP A 90 16.09 -26.11 -24.45
C ASP A 90 16.82 -25.18 -23.47
N VAL A 91 16.52 -25.36 -22.19
CA VAL A 91 17.21 -24.74 -21.06
C VAL A 91 18.43 -25.60 -20.77
N ASN A 92 19.55 -25.29 -21.42
CA ASN A 92 20.83 -25.89 -21.06
C ASN A 92 21.09 -25.54 -19.58
N PRO A 93 21.08 -26.52 -18.65
CA PRO A 93 21.32 -26.22 -17.25
C PRO A 93 22.74 -25.66 -17.13
N VAL A 94 22.86 -24.47 -16.53
CA VAL A 94 24.15 -23.85 -16.23
C VAL A 94 25.02 -24.87 -15.51
N GLY A 95 26.20 -25.16 -16.06
CA GLY A 95 27.07 -26.20 -15.52
C GLY A 95 27.55 -25.83 -14.12
N GLN A 96 27.76 -26.82 -13.25
CA GLN A 96 28.29 -26.56 -11.90
C GLN A 96 29.63 -25.80 -11.93
N ALA A 97 30.45 -26.01 -12.96
CA ALA A 97 31.69 -25.26 -13.16
C ALA A 97 31.45 -23.76 -13.42
N GLU A 98 30.45 -23.42 -14.25
CA GLU A 98 30.09 -22.02 -14.53
C GLU A 98 29.53 -21.33 -13.28
N ILE A 99 28.78 -22.07 -12.45
CA ILE A 99 28.30 -21.57 -11.15
C ILE A 99 29.48 -21.29 -10.22
N THR A 100 30.45 -22.21 -10.10
CA THR A 100 31.62 -22.00 -9.24
C THR A 100 32.52 -20.89 -9.75
N ASP A 101 32.69 -20.76 -11.06
CA ASP A 101 33.48 -19.70 -11.67
C ASP A 101 32.83 -18.34 -11.41
N ALA A 102 31.52 -18.21 -11.66
CA ALA A 102 30.76 -16.99 -11.39
C ALA A 102 30.76 -16.60 -9.90
N GLN A 103 30.68 -17.58 -8.99
CA GLN A 103 30.80 -17.34 -7.55
C GLN A 103 32.18 -16.79 -7.21
N SER A 104 33.25 -17.38 -7.74
CA SER A 104 34.62 -16.93 -7.48
C SER A 104 34.89 -15.52 -8.03
N GLU A 105 34.31 -15.17 -9.18
CA GLU A 105 34.38 -13.83 -9.76
C GLU A 105 33.65 -12.81 -8.89
N TYR A 106 32.44 -13.16 -8.42
CA TYR A 106 31.67 -12.31 -7.53
C TYR A 106 32.41 -12.05 -6.21
N GLU A 107 32.99 -13.09 -5.60
CA GLU A 107 33.76 -12.96 -4.34
C GLU A 107 34.94 -12.00 -4.50
N LYS A 108 35.71 -12.12 -5.59
CA LYS A 108 36.81 -11.18 -5.88
C LYS A 108 36.33 -9.75 -6.04
N LEU A 109 35.26 -9.52 -6.80
CA LEU A 109 34.69 -8.19 -6.98
C LEU A 109 34.20 -7.61 -5.66
N TYR A 110 33.58 -8.43 -4.82
CA TYR A 110 33.12 -8.02 -3.51
C TYR A 110 34.27 -7.62 -2.60
N GLU A 111 35.37 -8.37 -2.56
CA GLU A 111 36.55 -8.02 -1.77
C GLU A 111 37.15 -6.67 -2.20
N GLU A 112 37.29 -6.45 -3.51
CA GLU A 112 37.83 -5.20 -4.05
C GLU A 112 36.94 -3.99 -3.72
N GLU A 113 35.63 -4.10 -3.96
CA GLU A 113 34.68 -3.03 -3.68
C GLU A 113 34.50 -2.79 -2.18
N HIS A 114 34.49 -3.85 -1.36
CA HIS A 114 34.44 -3.72 0.10
C HIS A 114 35.70 -3.03 0.62
N ALA A 115 36.89 -3.37 0.12
CA ALA A 115 38.12 -2.68 0.49
C ALA A 115 38.10 -1.20 0.09
N ARG A 116 37.56 -0.86 -1.09
CA ARG A 116 37.34 0.53 -1.52
C ARG A 116 36.33 1.27 -0.66
N PHE A 117 35.23 0.61 -0.30
CA PHE A 117 34.21 1.15 0.58
C PHE A 117 34.79 1.45 1.97
N VAL A 118 35.50 0.49 2.56
CA VAL A 118 36.19 0.68 3.84
C VAL A 118 37.25 1.79 3.74
N ALA A 119 38.00 1.87 2.64
CA ALA A 119 38.97 2.94 2.43
C ALA A 119 38.30 4.32 2.28
N SER A 120 37.16 4.42 1.60
CA SER A 120 36.44 5.68 1.42
C SER A 120 35.62 6.12 2.64
N HIS A 121 35.20 5.17 3.49
CA HIS A 121 34.42 5.42 4.71
C HIS A 121 35.26 5.36 5.98
N LYS A 122 36.59 5.23 5.86
CA LYS A 122 37.51 5.58 6.93
C LYS A 122 37.48 7.09 7.09
N GLU A 123 36.52 7.58 7.85
CA GLU A 123 36.65 8.90 8.46
C GLU A 123 37.82 8.83 9.44
N ASP A 124 38.85 9.62 9.18
CA ASP A 124 40.04 9.69 10.00
C ASP A 124 39.69 10.41 11.31
N ILE A 125 39.07 9.69 12.25
CA ILE A 125 38.76 10.16 13.61
C ILE A 125 40.03 10.59 14.38
N SER A 126 41.22 10.28 13.87
CA SER A 126 42.50 10.74 14.38
C SER A 126 42.77 12.24 14.12
N VAL A 127 42.09 12.85 13.15
CA VAL A 127 42.22 14.27 12.77
C VAL A 127 41.13 15.14 13.42
N ALA A 128 40.30 14.57 14.30
CA ALA A 128 39.51 15.37 15.23
C ALA A 128 40.47 16.09 16.19
N SER A 129 41.00 17.24 15.76
CA SER A 129 41.88 18.06 16.57
C SER A 129 41.18 18.36 17.89
N VAL A 130 41.85 18.04 18.99
CA VAL A 130 41.35 18.31 20.35
C VAL A 130 41.04 19.81 20.52
N GLU A 131 41.73 20.68 19.77
CA GLU A 131 41.52 22.13 19.73
C GLU A 131 40.13 22.58 19.22
N GLY A 132 39.38 21.72 18.52
CA GLY A 132 38.05 22.06 17.99
C GLY A 132 36.89 21.47 18.80
N ILE A 133 37.17 20.59 19.76
CA ILE A 133 36.14 19.91 20.56
C ILE A 133 35.49 20.90 21.52
N ASP A 134 36.29 21.74 22.17
CA ASP A 134 35.78 22.74 23.11
C ASP A 134 34.89 23.76 22.40
N SER A 135 35.29 24.25 21.23
CA SER A 135 34.45 25.17 20.44
C SER A 135 33.15 24.51 19.95
N LYS A 136 33.19 23.23 19.56
CA LYS A 136 31.97 22.47 19.20
C LYS A 136 31.07 22.23 20.40
N LEU A 137 31.63 21.95 21.57
CA LEU A 137 30.89 21.79 22.81
C LEU A 137 30.23 23.11 23.22
N GLU A 138 30.95 24.22 23.17
CA GLU A 138 30.38 25.56 23.41
C GLU A 138 29.26 25.88 22.42
N GLU A 139 29.41 25.53 21.15
CA GLU A 139 28.35 25.71 20.14
C GLU A 139 27.12 24.84 20.43
N ILE A 140 27.31 23.58 20.85
CA ILE A 140 26.23 22.67 21.25
C ILE A 140 25.50 23.23 22.48
N TYR A 141 26.22 23.70 23.50
CA TYR A 141 25.61 24.30 24.69
C TYR A 141 24.83 25.57 24.33
N ARG A 142 25.37 26.41 23.43
CA ARG A 142 24.67 27.60 22.95
C ARG A 142 23.36 27.25 22.23
N ILE A 143 23.39 26.27 21.33
CA ILE A 143 22.21 25.81 20.59
C ILE A 143 21.18 25.21 21.55
N HIS A 144 21.62 24.45 22.54
CA HIS A 144 20.75 23.87 23.56
C HIS A 144 20.03 24.96 24.35
N ASP A 145 20.77 25.95 24.86
CA ASP A 145 20.18 27.03 25.66
C ASP A 145 19.23 27.91 24.84
N GLU A 146 19.56 28.14 23.56
CA GLU A 146 18.68 28.84 22.63
C GLU A 146 17.38 28.06 22.37
N LYS A 147 17.46 26.74 22.18
CA LYS A 147 16.28 25.87 22.05
C LYS A 147 15.44 25.83 23.31
N VAL A 148 16.04 25.72 24.49
CA VAL A 148 15.31 25.77 25.77
C VAL A 148 14.61 27.12 25.95
N ALA A 149 15.27 28.22 25.58
CA ALA A 149 14.67 29.55 25.63
C ALA A 149 13.54 29.71 24.59
N GLN A 150 13.68 29.09 23.41
CA GLN A 150 12.63 29.04 22.40
C GLN A 150 11.43 28.22 22.88
N GLU A 151 11.65 27.03 23.40
CA GLU A 151 10.58 26.19 23.98
C GLU A 151 9.85 26.91 25.11
N LYS A 152 10.56 27.63 25.99
CA LYS A 152 9.92 28.46 27.03
C LYS A 152 9.02 29.55 26.46
N ARG A 153 9.41 30.18 25.34
CA ARG A 153 8.58 31.19 24.63
C ARG A 153 7.39 30.54 23.94
N ASP A 154 7.61 29.44 23.23
CA ASP A 154 6.60 28.76 22.42
C ASP A 154 5.57 28.04 23.28
N THR A 155 5.97 27.50 24.44
CA THR A 155 5.07 26.91 25.43
C THR A 155 4.46 27.96 26.38
N GLY A 156 4.77 29.25 26.20
CA GLY A 156 4.13 30.34 26.93
C GLY A 156 4.27 30.25 28.45
N ASN A 157 5.43 29.81 28.97
CA ASN A 157 5.64 29.57 30.40
C ASN A 157 4.47 28.79 31.05
N ILE A 158 4.17 27.58 30.59
CA ILE A 158 3.29 26.70 31.37
C ILE A 158 3.99 26.39 32.70
N GLU A 159 3.67 27.18 33.71
CA GLU A 159 4.03 26.89 35.09
C GLU A 159 3.38 25.56 35.48
N ALA A 160 4.14 24.72 36.18
CA ALA A 160 3.59 23.50 36.75
C ALA A 160 2.43 23.87 37.69
N ILE A 161 1.20 23.53 37.31
CA ILE A 161 0.00 23.70 38.10
C ILE A 161 0.17 22.88 39.38
N SER A 162 0.04 23.50 40.55
CA SER A 162 0.21 22.78 41.82
C SER A 162 -0.90 21.74 41.99
N ALA A 163 -0.61 20.63 42.66
CA ALA A 163 -1.59 19.57 42.94
C ALA A 163 -2.85 20.10 43.65
N GLU A 164 -2.70 21.17 44.44
CA GLU A 164 -3.81 21.85 45.12
C GLU A 164 -4.74 22.56 44.14
N THR A 165 -4.19 23.28 43.15
CA THR A 165 -5.01 23.94 42.11
C THR A 165 -5.68 22.93 41.18
N THR A 166 -5.04 21.78 40.91
CA THR A 166 -5.67 20.68 40.19
C THR A 166 -6.82 20.08 41.00
N ALA A 167 -6.62 19.81 42.29
CA ALA A 167 -7.64 19.25 43.17
C ALA A 167 -8.86 20.18 43.31
N ALA A 168 -8.63 21.49 43.44
CA ALA A 168 -9.70 22.48 43.50
C ALA A 168 -10.56 22.49 42.22
N LYS A 169 -9.91 22.50 41.04
CA LYS A 169 -10.63 22.47 39.75
C LYS A 169 -11.34 21.13 39.50
N VAL A 170 -10.79 20.02 39.97
CA VAL A 170 -11.45 18.71 39.88
C VAL A 170 -12.66 18.64 40.80
N ALA A 171 -12.61 19.29 41.97
CA ALA A 171 -13.74 19.38 42.88
C ALA A 171 -14.88 20.29 42.35
N GLU A 172 -14.56 21.26 41.49
CA GLU A 172 -15.54 22.11 40.80
C GLU A 172 -16.24 21.41 39.63
N LEU A 173 -15.71 20.29 39.13
CA LEU A 173 -16.35 19.57 38.04
C LEU A 173 -17.65 18.91 38.53
N PRO A 174 -18.78 19.15 37.86
CA PRO A 174 -20.01 18.45 38.19
C PRO A 174 -19.81 16.95 37.97
N TYR A 175 -20.34 16.13 38.89
CA TYR A 175 -20.42 14.70 38.66
C TYR A 175 -21.14 14.42 37.35
N ALA A 176 -20.62 13.47 36.57
CA ALA A 176 -21.30 12.98 35.40
C ALA A 176 -22.74 12.61 35.81
N LYS A 177 -23.72 13.18 35.11
CA LYS A 177 -25.13 12.83 35.32
C LYS A 177 -25.28 11.34 35.03
N LYS A 178 -26.21 10.66 35.69
CA LYS A 178 -26.49 9.29 35.30
C LYS A 178 -27.15 9.27 33.92
N PRO A 179 -27.01 8.20 33.12
CA PRO A 179 -27.68 8.06 31.82
C PRO A 179 -29.18 8.42 31.87
N GLU A 180 -29.85 8.12 32.97
CA GLU A 180 -31.28 8.38 33.20
C GLU A 180 -31.61 9.86 33.43
N ASP A 181 -30.61 10.66 33.85
CA ASP A 181 -30.74 12.08 34.15
C ASP A 181 -30.45 12.98 32.93
N TYR A 182 -29.95 12.39 31.84
CA TYR A 182 -29.78 13.06 30.55
C TYR A 182 -31.12 13.11 29.83
N ALA A 183 -31.56 14.33 29.49
CA ALA A 183 -32.86 14.54 28.83
C ALA A 183 -32.91 13.89 27.45
N GLU A 184 -31.76 13.74 26.81
CA GLU A 184 -31.59 13.19 25.47
C GLU A 184 -31.92 11.69 25.38
N TYR A 185 -31.83 10.95 26.50
CA TYR A 185 -32.02 9.50 26.54
C TYR A 185 -33.38 9.07 27.13
N LYS A 186 -34.20 9.99 27.63
CA LYS A 186 -35.48 9.67 28.29
C LYS A 186 -36.54 9.10 27.34
N ASP A 187 -36.48 9.46 26.05
CA ASP A 187 -37.52 9.14 25.08
C ASP A 187 -37.12 8.04 24.08
N ILE A 188 -35.94 7.44 24.24
CA ILE A 188 -35.53 6.32 23.39
C ILE A 188 -36.30 5.08 23.84
N LYS A 189 -37.46 4.84 23.20
CA LYS A 189 -38.13 3.54 23.29
C LYS A 189 -37.15 2.47 22.82
N GLY A 190 -36.83 1.52 23.69
CA GLY A 190 -36.11 0.31 23.29
C GLY A 190 -36.84 -0.33 22.11
N ILE A 191 -36.13 -0.51 21.00
CA ILE A 191 -36.64 -1.27 19.87
C ILE A 191 -36.63 -2.73 20.33
N SER A 192 -37.76 -3.22 20.83
CA SER A 192 -37.96 -4.65 20.97
C SER A 192 -38.12 -5.22 19.56
N VAL A 193 -37.09 -5.90 19.07
CA VAL A 193 -37.17 -6.64 17.82
C VAL A 193 -38.00 -7.89 18.10
N ASP A 194 -39.08 -8.11 17.35
CA ASP A 194 -39.87 -9.34 17.47
C ASP A 194 -38.98 -10.54 17.12
N GLU A 195 -38.84 -11.51 18.03
CA GLU A 195 -38.09 -12.75 17.79
C GLU A 195 -38.57 -13.47 16.51
N ALA A 196 -39.84 -13.34 16.17
CA ALA A 196 -40.41 -13.88 14.93
C ALA A 196 -39.83 -13.25 13.65
N LEU A 197 -39.45 -11.96 13.69
CA LEU A 197 -38.76 -11.31 12.56
C LEU A 197 -37.30 -11.79 12.46
N VAL A 198 -36.68 -12.17 13.58
CA VAL A 198 -35.31 -12.69 13.62
C VAL A 198 -35.26 -14.14 13.15
N GLU A 199 -36.20 -14.99 13.58
CA GLU A 199 -36.37 -16.36 13.08
C GLU A 199 -36.68 -16.41 11.57
N GLY A 200 -37.43 -15.41 11.08
CA GLY A 200 -37.77 -15.30 9.65
C GLY A 200 -36.61 -14.91 8.72
N LEU A 201 -35.47 -14.46 9.27
CA LEU A 201 -34.28 -14.12 8.47
C LEU A 201 -33.51 -15.36 7.99
N GLY A 202 -33.85 -16.55 8.50
CA GLY A 202 -33.20 -17.81 8.14
C GLY A 202 -31.79 -17.93 8.73
N SER A 203 -31.45 -19.11 9.21
CA SER A 203 -30.08 -19.45 9.57
C SER A 203 -29.29 -19.74 8.29
N VAL A 204 -28.22 -19.00 8.05
CA VAL A 204 -27.25 -19.34 7.00
C VAL A 204 -26.47 -20.57 7.48
N ASP A 205 -26.48 -21.64 6.69
CA ASP A 205 -25.70 -22.84 6.96
C ASP A 205 -24.26 -22.62 6.48
N HIS A 206 -23.36 -22.41 7.44
CA HIS A 206 -21.93 -22.19 7.21
C HIS A 206 -21.13 -23.52 7.19
N SER A 207 -21.79 -24.67 7.12
CA SER A 207 -21.10 -25.99 7.15
C SER A 207 -20.22 -26.26 5.93
N GLU A 208 -20.43 -25.56 4.82
CA GLU A 208 -19.65 -25.66 3.58
C GLU A 208 -18.61 -24.53 3.42
N ASP A 209 -18.51 -23.59 4.36
CA ASP A 209 -17.49 -22.54 4.32
C ASP A 209 -16.10 -23.17 4.54
N ASP A 210 -15.17 -22.93 3.61
CA ASP A 210 -13.78 -23.45 3.61
C ASP A 210 -12.93 -22.84 4.74
N ASP A 211 -13.51 -21.88 5.46
CA ASP A 211 -13.00 -21.31 6.68
C ASP A 211 -13.36 -22.28 7.80
N ALA A 212 -12.35 -22.94 8.40
CA ALA A 212 -12.50 -23.95 9.46
C ALA A 212 -13.13 -23.45 10.80
N ILE A 213 -13.96 -22.42 10.75
CA ILE A 213 -14.72 -21.83 11.84
C ILE A 213 -16.04 -22.62 11.97
N GLY A 214 -15.92 -23.91 12.30
CA GLY A 214 -17.08 -24.72 12.68
C GLY A 214 -17.74 -24.21 13.96
N SER A 215 -18.98 -24.63 14.21
CA SER A 215 -19.70 -24.31 15.44
C SER A 215 -18.92 -24.80 16.67
N VAL A 216 -18.64 -23.88 17.59
CA VAL A 216 -17.96 -24.22 18.84
C VAL A 216 -18.99 -24.83 19.79
N SER A 217 -18.77 -26.07 20.24
CA SER A 217 -19.63 -26.67 21.25
C SER A 217 -19.52 -25.92 22.58
N GLU A 218 -20.64 -25.80 23.30
CA GLU A 218 -20.68 -25.15 24.61
C GLU A 218 -19.70 -25.79 25.60
N GLU A 219 -19.47 -27.11 25.48
CA GLU A 219 -18.49 -27.85 26.27
C GLU A 219 -17.05 -27.40 25.99
N PHE A 220 -16.69 -27.18 24.72
CA PHE A 220 -15.36 -26.69 24.34
C PHE A 220 -15.14 -25.26 24.84
N LEU A 221 -16.17 -24.41 24.75
CA LEU A 221 -16.11 -23.05 25.24
C LEU A 221 -15.94 -23.02 26.77
N ALA A 222 -16.71 -23.82 27.51
CA ALA A 222 -16.59 -23.95 28.96
C ALA A 222 -15.19 -24.44 29.38
N GLN A 223 -14.63 -25.41 28.65
CA GLN A 223 -13.28 -25.92 28.91
C GLN A 223 -12.21 -24.85 28.66
N LYS A 224 -12.32 -24.08 27.58
CA LYS A 224 -11.37 -22.99 27.27
C LYS A 224 -11.46 -21.82 28.24
N VAL A 225 -12.67 -21.45 28.67
CA VAL A 225 -12.88 -20.44 29.70
C VAL A 225 -12.26 -20.90 31.03
N LYS A 226 -12.40 -22.18 31.37
CA LYS A 226 -11.77 -22.75 32.57
C LYS A 226 -10.24 -22.70 32.49
N GLU A 227 -9.63 -23.15 31.38
CA GLU A 227 -8.18 -23.05 31.15
C GLU A 227 -7.69 -21.60 31.22
N PHE A 228 -8.44 -20.67 30.64
CA PHE A 228 -8.09 -19.24 30.66
C PHE A 228 -8.12 -18.68 32.08
N ASN A 229 -9.17 -18.97 32.85
CA ASN A 229 -9.29 -18.52 34.24
C ASN A 229 -8.25 -19.18 35.16
N GLU A 230 -7.86 -20.43 34.92
CA GLU A 230 -6.79 -21.08 35.68
C GLU A 230 -5.41 -20.46 35.38
N LYS A 231 -5.19 -20.00 34.14
CA LYS A 231 -3.90 -19.46 33.71
C LYS A 231 -3.74 -17.95 33.95
N TYR A 232 -4.83 -17.20 33.89
CA TYR A 232 -4.83 -15.73 33.92
C TYR A 232 -5.87 -15.13 34.88
N GLY A 233 -6.75 -15.95 35.46
CA GLY A 233 -7.69 -15.50 36.48
C GLY A 233 -6.92 -15.16 37.75
N ARG A 234 -7.07 -13.91 38.20
CA ARG A 234 -6.67 -13.48 39.53
C ARG A 234 -7.62 -14.05 40.59
#